data_AF-A0AAV0B6G8-F1
#
_entry.id   AF-A0AAV0B6G8-F1
#
_cell.length_a   1.000
_cell.length_b   1.000
_cell.length_c   1.000
_cell.angle_alpha   90.00
_cell.angle_beta   90.00
_cell.angle_gamma   90.00
#
_symmetry.space_group_name_H-M   'P 1'
#
loop_
_entity.id
_entity.type
_entity.pdbx_description
1 polymer ?
#
loop_
_entity_poly.entity_id
_entity_poly.type
_entity_poly.pdbx_seq_one_letter_code
_entity_poly.pdbx_strand_id
1 'polypeptide(L)'
;MCLVDMTEGWILDNIELKMLTARKKSGRTTCLAKSNLSVKGFEALQHLRNFKPIWSFKIIDITFEKRAGVPGYSSLLQQICEVASDAVKDHACIIILSDPAVRPELVAVPALAATGAVHHHLIATKECSKVALIVETGKAREVHHLWVLLGYSADGIFPYLEMEVILKIPREGLVKASLSENDLTENYHQATDNGILKVMSKMEILTLQGYKCTQIFEVLGLHKTVVDWCFSGRANRIQGTTFGLLALDAFDYHERGYPSCNTVLPPGLPGSGEYHWNDGSEAHINDLVAMLIFKRLFNPKISLHTIPIVKGPTARSRQLLFEACLNLTTAPFSLSLSKKLSLGLSCALAIAMNRLGGKSNTGEGGKDPSRSQIMPNDEAMRSGIKLVASGQFGVTSNYLSDSANVSNQLLMLFISVLNSSLPIFNYSIIVQIKMAQSLKRVMMVAQEHPGGLGSNMQDYPWELGLAETHQTIVHNNLRGRVCLQTNGQSELAVMWP
;
A
#
# COMPACT_ATOMS: atom_id res chain seq x y z
N MET A 1 -2.13 -11.42 30.17
CA MET A 1 -3.30 -12.33 30.14
C MET A 1 -4.31 -11.68 29.20
N CYS A 2 -4.80 -12.41 28.20
CA CYS A 2 -5.52 -11.95 26.98
C CYS A 2 -4.63 -11.48 25.80
N LEU A 3 -4.02 -12.45 25.12
CA LEU A 3 -3.46 -12.30 23.76
C LEU A 3 -3.66 -13.57 22.91
N VAL A 4 -4.51 -14.51 23.36
CA VAL A 4 -4.55 -15.89 22.84
C VAL A 4 -5.84 -16.24 22.07
N ASP A 5 -6.92 -15.44 22.13
CA ASP A 5 -8.21 -15.81 21.49
C ASP A 5 -8.54 -15.01 20.19
N MET A 6 -7.54 -14.54 19.44
CA MET A 6 -7.79 -13.65 18.28
C MET A 6 -7.93 -14.37 16.92
N THR A 7 -7.81 -15.71 16.87
CA THR A 7 -7.75 -16.47 15.61
C THR A 7 -8.79 -17.58 15.46
N GLU A 8 -9.79 -17.70 16.34
CA GLU A 8 -10.81 -18.74 16.22
C GLU A 8 -12.11 -18.24 15.54
N GLY A 9 -12.44 -18.81 14.38
CA GLY A 9 -13.80 -18.96 13.85
C GLY A 9 -14.56 -17.72 13.38
N TRP A 10 -14.60 -17.43 12.06
CA TRP A 10 -15.09 -16.11 11.62
C TRP A 10 -16.14 -16.08 10.50
N ILE A 11 -16.11 -16.99 9.52
CA ILE A 11 -17.05 -16.88 8.36
C ILE A 11 -18.49 -17.20 8.80
N LEU A 12 -18.66 -18.25 9.59
CA LEU A 12 -19.98 -18.71 10.00
C LEU A 12 -20.55 -17.91 11.17
N ASP A 13 -19.72 -17.36 12.07
CA ASP A 13 -20.16 -16.44 13.12
C ASP A 13 -20.63 -15.09 12.55
N ASN A 14 -20.07 -14.60 11.44
CA ASN A 14 -20.59 -13.39 10.77
C ASN A 14 -21.91 -13.65 10.06
N ILE A 15 -22.03 -14.79 9.35
CA ILE A 15 -23.30 -15.23 8.76
C ILE A 15 -24.33 -15.39 9.87
N GLU A 16 -23.96 -16.01 10.98
CA GLU A 16 -24.85 -16.22 12.12
C GLU A 16 -25.13 -14.92 12.87
N LEU A 17 -24.21 -13.96 13.04
CA LEU A 17 -24.46 -12.62 13.64
C LEU A 17 -25.35 -11.74 12.76
N LYS A 18 -25.08 -11.72 11.45
CA LYS A 18 -25.91 -11.05 10.42
C LYS A 18 -27.32 -11.68 10.35
N MET A 19 -27.43 -13.00 10.52
CA MET A 19 -28.70 -13.74 10.53
C MET A 19 -29.39 -13.78 11.90
N LEU A 20 -28.66 -13.70 13.02
CA LEU A 20 -29.18 -13.72 14.41
C LEU A 20 -29.85 -12.40 14.76
N THR A 21 -29.43 -11.30 14.14
CA THR A 21 -30.21 -10.04 14.16
C THR A 21 -31.56 -10.20 13.46
N ALA A 22 -31.75 -11.23 12.61
CA ALA A 22 -33.03 -11.59 12.01
C ALA A 22 -33.78 -12.72 12.74
N ARG A 23 -33.10 -13.66 13.44
CA ARG A 23 -33.76 -14.72 14.24
C ARG A 23 -32.92 -15.19 15.44
N LYS A 24 -33.39 -14.94 16.66
CA LYS A 24 -32.93 -15.61 17.89
C LYS A 24 -33.11 -17.14 17.78
N LYS A 25 -31.99 -17.89 17.77
CA LYS A 25 -31.76 -19.24 18.35
C LYS A 25 -30.84 -20.07 17.45
N SER A 26 -29.62 -20.34 17.93
CA SER A 26 -29.00 -21.68 17.91
C SER A 26 -27.53 -21.55 18.32
N GLY A 27 -27.17 -22.06 19.50
CA GLY A 27 -25.76 -22.24 19.87
C GLY A 27 -25.30 -23.62 19.41
N ARG A 28 -24.55 -23.67 18.31
CA ARG A 28 -23.64 -24.76 17.88
C ARG A 28 -23.18 -24.44 16.45
N THR A 29 -21.97 -23.90 16.35
CA THR A 29 -21.40 -23.42 15.09
C THR A 29 -20.12 -24.19 14.82
N THR A 30 -20.06 -24.89 13.69
CA THR A 30 -18.80 -25.37 13.11
C THR A 30 -18.10 -24.15 12.54
N CYS A 31 -16.95 -23.77 13.07
CA CYS A 31 -16.30 -22.51 12.73
C CYS A 31 -15.36 -22.68 11.53
N LEU A 32 -15.57 -21.92 10.44
CA LEU A 32 -14.55 -21.71 9.42
C LEU A 32 -13.60 -20.61 9.95
N ALA A 33 -12.40 -21.02 10.35
CA ALA A 33 -11.49 -20.23 11.19
C ALA A 33 -10.70 -19.14 10.46
N LYS A 34 -10.67 -19.12 9.12
CA LYS A 34 -9.78 -18.23 8.36
C LYS A 34 -10.55 -17.45 7.30
N SER A 35 -10.24 -16.16 7.14
CA SER A 35 -10.80 -15.30 6.08
C SER A 35 -10.19 -15.62 4.71
N ASN A 36 -8.96 -16.13 4.68
CA ASN A 36 -8.32 -16.74 3.52
C ASN A 36 -8.62 -18.25 3.52
N LEU A 37 -9.38 -18.71 2.54
CA LEU A 37 -9.88 -20.08 2.46
C LEU A 37 -8.86 -21.01 1.80
N SER A 38 -8.70 -22.22 2.35
CA SER A 38 -8.00 -23.32 1.68
C SER A 38 -8.92 -24.02 0.67
N VAL A 39 -8.36 -24.83 -0.22
CA VAL A 39 -9.14 -25.63 -1.20
C VAL A 39 -10.24 -26.44 -0.50
N LYS A 40 -9.88 -27.20 0.53
CA LYS A 40 -10.83 -27.98 1.35
C LYS A 40 -11.86 -27.09 2.05
N GLY A 41 -11.45 -25.91 2.50
CA GLY A 41 -12.35 -24.94 3.12
C GLY A 41 -13.39 -24.40 2.15
N PHE A 42 -13.00 -24.13 0.91
CA PHE A 42 -13.90 -23.66 -0.15
C PHE A 42 -14.83 -24.77 -0.66
N GLU A 43 -14.33 -25.99 -0.87
CA GLU A 43 -15.16 -27.17 -1.19
C GLU A 43 -16.20 -27.44 -0.10
N ALA A 44 -15.81 -27.32 1.17
CA ALA A 44 -16.75 -27.45 2.28
C ALA A 44 -17.88 -26.41 2.23
N LEU A 45 -17.63 -25.19 1.74
CA LEU A 45 -18.66 -24.16 1.53
C LEU A 45 -19.70 -24.61 0.49
N GLN A 46 -19.25 -25.20 -0.62
CA GLN A 46 -20.14 -25.68 -1.69
C GLN A 46 -21.02 -26.84 -1.22
N HIS A 47 -20.54 -27.63 -0.25
CA HIS A 47 -21.30 -28.73 0.34
C HIS A 47 -22.11 -28.32 1.58
N LEU A 48 -22.12 -27.05 2.01
CA LEU A 48 -22.84 -26.60 3.21
C LEU A 48 -24.32 -26.91 3.18
N ARG A 49 -24.95 -26.88 2.00
CA ARG A 49 -26.38 -27.20 1.85
C ARG A 49 -26.72 -28.62 2.31
N ASN A 50 -25.75 -29.55 2.25
CA ASN A 50 -25.92 -30.94 2.71
C ASN A 50 -25.92 -31.04 4.24
N PHE A 51 -25.27 -30.09 4.94
CA PHE A 51 -25.15 -30.08 6.40
C PHE A 51 -26.19 -29.18 7.07
N LYS A 52 -26.50 -28.02 6.49
CA LYS A 52 -27.56 -27.09 6.93
C LYS A 52 -28.38 -26.63 5.72
N PRO A 53 -29.59 -27.19 5.50
CA PRO A 53 -30.43 -26.84 4.35
C PRO A 53 -30.85 -25.35 4.28
N ILE A 54 -30.76 -24.65 5.41
CA ILE A 54 -31.09 -23.23 5.56
C ILE A 54 -30.02 -22.35 4.89
N TRP A 55 -28.79 -22.84 4.73
CA TRP A 55 -27.68 -22.08 4.16
C TRP A 55 -27.59 -22.36 2.65
N SER A 56 -28.30 -21.55 1.88
CA SER A 56 -28.18 -21.48 0.42
C SER A 56 -27.04 -20.54 0.02
N PHE A 57 -26.35 -20.90 -1.05
CA PHE A 57 -25.34 -20.04 -1.67
C PHE A 57 -25.68 -19.83 -3.15
N LYS A 58 -25.25 -18.68 -3.69
CA LYS A 58 -25.32 -18.36 -5.12
C LYS A 58 -23.93 -17.99 -5.61
N ILE A 59 -23.47 -18.65 -6.66
CA ILE A 59 -22.27 -18.26 -7.40
C ILE A 59 -22.68 -17.28 -8.48
N ILE A 60 -22.01 -16.12 -8.53
CA ILE A 60 -22.17 -15.09 -9.54
C ILE A 60 -20.84 -15.01 -10.30
N ASP A 61 -20.91 -15.32 -11.58
CA ASP A 61 -19.79 -15.20 -12.50
C ASP A 61 -19.47 -13.72 -12.75
N ILE A 62 -18.22 -13.32 -12.55
CA ILE A 62 -17.73 -11.95 -12.78
C ILE A 62 -16.94 -11.83 -14.10
N THR A 63 -17.21 -12.72 -15.06
CA THR A 63 -16.67 -12.70 -16.42
C THR A 63 -17.68 -12.25 -17.46
N PHE A 64 -17.22 -11.59 -18.52
CA PHE A 64 -18.03 -11.10 -19.63
C PHE A 64 -17.43 -11.46 -20.97
N GLU A 65 -18.25 -11.48 -22.02
CA GLU A 65 -17.81 -11.82 -23.36
C GLU A 65 -16.85 -10.79 -23.94
N LYS A 66 -15.68 -11.25 -24.42
CA LYS A 66 -14.66 -10.42 -25.07
C LYS A 66 -15.22 -9.59 -26.22
N ARG A 67 -16.16 -10.17 -27.00
CA ARG A 67 -16.85 -9.52 -28.12
C ARG A 67 -17.76 -8.35 -27.72
N ALA A 68 -18.19 -8.27 -26.46
CA ALA A 68 -18.99 -7.16 -25.96
C ALA A 68 -18.16 -5.87 -25.80
N GLY A 69 -16.82 -5.97 -25.90
CA GLY A 69 -15.91 -4.83 -25.84
C GLY A 69 -15.98 -4.08 -24.51
N VAL A 70 -15.54 -2.82 -24.53
CA VAL A 70 -15.53 -1.94 -23.36
C VAL A 70 -16.93 -1.75 -22.72
N PRO A 71 -18.04 -1.62 -23.47
CA PRO A 71 -19.37 -1.53 -22.87
C PRO A 71 -19.78 -2.78 -22.07
N GLY A 72 -19.27 -3.96 -22.45
CA GLY A 72 -19.51 -5.21 -21.75
C GLY A 72 -19.04 -5.18 -20.29
N TYR A 73 -17.93 -4.48 -20.01
CA TYR A 73 -17.37 -4.33 -18.67
C TYR A 73 -18.36 -3.62 -17.72
N SER A 74 -18.88 -2.46 -18.11
CA SER A 74 -19.83 -1.69 -17.30
C SER A 74 -21.19 -2.38 -17.20
N SER A 75 -21.62 -3.03 -18.29
CA SER A 75 -22.88 -3.78 -18.31
C SER A 75 -22.84 -4.97 -17.34
N LEU A 76 -21.73 -5.71 -17.31
CA LEU A 76 -21.55 -6.80 -16.35
C LEU A 76 -21.56 -6.30 -14.91
N LEU A 77 -20.87 -5.19 -14.60
CA LEU A 77 -20.87 -4.61 -13.25
C LEU A 77 -22.30 -4.27 -12.77
N GLN A 78 -23.17 -3.80 -13.67
CA GLN A 78 -24.57 -3.58 -13.35
C GLN A 78 -25.33 -4.91 -13.16
N GLN A 79 -25.11 -5.87 -14.06
CA GLN A 79 -25.75 -7.18 -14.01
C GLN A 79 -25.42 -7.95 -12.72
N ILE A 80 -24.16 -7.94 -12.26
CA ILE A 80 -23.78 -8.63 -11.02
C ILE A 80 -24.47 -8.03 -9.80
N CYS A 81 -24.73 -6.71 -9.80
CA CYS A 81 -25.47 -6.04 -8.73
C CYS A 81 -26.94 -6.47 -8.73
N GLU A 82 -27.58 -6.51 -9.89
CA GLU A 82 -28.98 -6.95 -10.05
C GLU A 82 -29.13 -8.44 -9.64
N VAL A 83 -28.25 -9.30 -10.13
CA VAL A 83 -28.23 -10.74 -9.79
C VAL A 83 -27.95 -10.95 -8.30
N ALA A 84 -27.11 -10.12 -7.67
CA ALA A 84 -26.86 -10.19 -6.24
C ALA A 84 -28.12 -9.86 -5.43
N SER A 85 -28.86 -8.80 -5.79
CA SER A 85 -30.13 -8.47 -5.14
C SER A 85 -31.20 -9.55 -5.35
N ASP A 86 -31.27 -10.14 -6.54
CA ASP A 86 -32.19 -11.25 -6.80
C ASP A 86 -31.82 -12.50 -5.99
N ALA A 87 -30.53 -12.80 -5.84
CA ALA A 87 -30.07 -13.88 -4.96
C ALA A 87 -30.47 -13.64 -3.50
N VAL A 88 -30.42 -12.40 -3.01
CA VAL A 88 -30.89 -12.07 -1.65
C VAL A 88 -32.40 -12.25 -1.52
N LYS A 89 -33.19 -11.89 -2.55
CA LYS A 89 -34.65 -12.14 -2.56
C LYS A 89 -34.97 -13.63 -2.55
N ASP A 90 -34.16 -14.44 -3.22
CA ASP A 90 -34.22 -15.91 -3.20
C ASP A 90 -33.69 -16.53 -1.88
N HIS A 91 -33.51 -15.70 -0.85
CA HIS A 91 -33.02 -16.09 0.48
C HIS A 91 -31.62 -16.71 0.47
N ALA A 92 -30.75 -16.35 -0.49
CA ALA A 92 -29.33 -16.73 -0.44
C ALA A 92 -28.65 -16.13 0.79
N CYS A 93 -28.00 -17.00 1.57
CA CYS A 93 -27.24 -16.61 2.75
C CYS A 93 -25.81 -16.18 2.40
N ILE A 94 -25.29 -16.72 1.29
CA ILE A 94 -23.91 -16.52 0.82
C ILE A 94 -23.94 -16.21 -0.68
N ILE A 95 -23.24 -15.16 -1.08
CA ILE A 95 -22.96 -14.84 -2.48
C ILE A 95 -21.47 -15.02 -2.73
N ILE A 96 -21.12 -15.81 -3.75
CA ILE A 96 -19.74 -16.04 -4.17
C ILE A 96 -19.52 -15.31 -5.50
N LEU A 97 -18.67 -14.28 -5.51
CA LEU A 97 -18.21 -13.62 -6.73
C LEU A 97 -17.02 -14.40 -7.27
N SER A 98 -17.09 -14.89 -8.50
CA SER A 98 -16.21 -15.95 -9.01
C SER A 98 -15.67 -15.64 -10.42
N ASP A 99 -14.34 -15.63 -10.58
CA ASP A 99 -13.64 -15.47 -11.88
C ASP A 99 -12.95 -16.70 -12.54
N PRO A 100 -13.08 -17.98 -12.08
CA PRO A 100 -12.50 -19.13 -12.78
C PRO A 100 -13.00 -19.38 -14.22
N ALA A 101 -14.13 -18.78 -14.62
CA ALA A 101 -14.71 -18.95 -15.95
C ALA A 101 -13.91 -18.27 -17.08
N VAL A 102 -12.80 -17.59 -16.75
CA VAL A 102 -11.90 -16.96 -17.70
C VAL A 102 -11.39 -17.97 -18.74
N ARG A 103 -11.63 -17.65 -20.02
CA ARG A 103 -11.27 -18.46 -21.20
C ARG A 103 -11.05 -17.52 -22.38
N PRO A 104 -10.57 -17.95 -23.56
CA PRO A 104 -10.24 -17.04 -24.67
C PRO A 104 -11.36 -16.04 -25.00
N GLU A 105 -12.62 -16.44 -24.86
CA GLU A 105 -13.81 -15.63 -25.14
C GLU A 105 -14.37 -14.86 -23.94
N LEU A 106 -13.95 -15.14 -22.71
CA LEU A 106 -14.48 -14.52 -21.48
C LEU A 106 -13.37 -13.80 -20.68
N VAL A 107 -13.59 -12.52 -20.44
CA VAL A 107 -12.69 -11.63 -19.69
C VAL A 107 -13.25 -11.40 -18.28
N ALA A 108 -12.40 -11.50 -17.25
CA ALA A 108 -12.81 -11.19 -15.88
C ALA A 108 -12.73 -9.70 -15.57
N VAL A 109 -13.76 -9.18 -14.90
CA VAL A 109 -13.69 -7.90 -14.21
C VAL A 109 -12.80 -8.05 -12.97
N PRO A 110 -11.99 -7.04 -12.60
CA PRO A 110 -11.24 -7.04 -11.35
C PRO A 110 -12.16 -7.36 -10.15
N ALA A 111 -11.81 -8.41 -9.40
CA ALA A 111 -12.61 -8.89 -8.27
C ALA A 111 -12.90 -7.80 -7.24
N LEU A 112 -11.96 -6.85 -7.04
CA LEU A 112 -12.16 -5.69 -6.18
C LEU A 112 -13.27 -4.75 -6.69
N ALA A 113 -13.31 -4.46 -7.99
CA ALA A 113 -14.35 -3.60 -8.57
C ALA A 113 -15.73 -4.26 -8.48
N ALA A 114 -15.79 -5.57 -8.73
CA ALA A 114 -17.01 -6.37 -8.58
C ALA A 114 -17.49 -6.40 -7.11
N THR A 115 -16.59 -6.68 -6.17
CA THR A 115 -16.89 -6.73 -4.73
C THR A 115 -17.37 -5.37 -4.23
N GLY A 116 -16.68 -4.28 -4.61
CA GLY A 116 -17.06 -2.92 -4.25
C GLY A 116 -18.42 -2.51 -4.81
N ALA A 117 -18.68 -2.79 -6.10
CA ALA A 117 -19.97 -2.50 -6.73
C ALA A 117 -21.13 -3.23 -6.05
N VAL A 118 -21.01 -4.55 -5.84
CA VAL A 118 -22.03 -5.36 -5.17
C VAL A 118 -22.22 -4.91 -3.72
N HIS A 119 -21.13 -4.65 -2.99
CA HIS A 119 -21.21 -4.20 -1.61
C HIS A 119 -21.96 -2.87 -1.46
N HIS A 120 -21.63 -1.86 -2.28
CA HIS A 120 -22.30 -0.56 -2.24
C HIS A 120 -23.75 -0.63 -2.74
N HIS A 121 -24.03 -1.47 -3.73
CA HIS A 121 -25.39 -1.74 -4.18
C HIS A 121 -26.24 -2.33 -3.05
N LEU A 122 -25.75 -3.37 -2.37
CA LEU A 122 -26.44 -4.00 -1.24
C LEU A 122 -26.60 -3.07 -0.03
N ILE A 123 -25.69 -2.11 0.16
CA ILE A 123 -25.88 -1.03 1.15
C ILE A 123 -27.05 -0.13 0.72
N ALA A 124 -27.07 0.31 -0.53
CA ALA A 124 -28.12 1.18 -1.06
C ALA A 124 -29.50 0.54 -0.99
N THR A 125 -29.60 -0.77 -1.24
CA THR A 125 -30.85 -1.55 -1.13
C THR A 125 -31.19 -2.02 0.29
N LYS A 126 -30.32 -1.76 1.28
CA LYS A 126 -30.44 -2.20 2.69
C LYS A 126 -30.50 -3.73 2.84
N GLU A 127 -29.75 -4.44 2.00
CA GLU A 127 -29.68 -5.89 1.92
C GLU A 127 -28.34 -6.46 2.44
N CYS A 128 -27.33 -5.61 2.66
CA CYS A 128 -25.98 -6.03 3.05
C CYS A 128 -25.91 -6.84 4.36
N SER A 129 -26.89 -6.69 5.26
CA SER A 129 -26.96 -7.46 6.52
C SER A 129 -27.55 -8.85 6.35
N LYS A 130 -28.11 -9.19 5.17
CA LYS A 130 -28.79 -10.47 4.93
C LYS A 130 -27.88 -11.53 4.32
N VAL A 131 -26.72 -11.13 3.83
CA VAL A 131 -25.85 -11.99 3.02
C VAL A 131 -24.37 -11.82 3.39
N ALA A 132 -23.63 -12.90 3.27
CA ALA A 132 -22.17 -12.87 3.31
C ALA A 132 -21.57 -12.87 1.89
N LEU A 133 -20.55 -12.05 1.67
CA LEU A 133 -19.86 -11.94 0.39
C LEU A 133 -18.57 -12.73 0.42
N ILE A 134 -18.41 -13.71 -0.48
CA ILE A 134 -17.18 -14.48 -0.66
C ILE A 134 -16.61 -14.17 -2.03
N VAL A 135 -15.28 -14.03 -2.12
CA VAL A 135 -14.59 -13.70 -3.37
C VAL A 135 -13.68 -14.86 -3.76
N GLU A 136 -14.01 -15.54 -4.84
CA GLU A 136 -13.16 -16.52 -5.51
C GLU A 136 -12.45 -15.82 -6.67
N THR A 137 -11.13 -15.61 -6.54
CA THR A 137 -10.38 -14.87 -7.56
C THR A 137 -8.98 -15.40 -7.80
N GLY A 138 -8.58 -15.44 -9.07
CA GLY A 138 -7.22 -15.77 -9.49
C GLY A 138 -6.23 -14.61 -9.33
N LYS A 139 -6.69 -13.39 -8.99
CA LYS A 139 -5.84 -12.19 -8.92
C LYS A 139 -5.29 -11.87 -7.51
N ALA A 140 -5.83 -12.49 -6.47
CA ALA A 140 -5.43 -12.22 -5.09
C ALA A 140 -4.16 -13.02 -4.70
N ARG A 141 -2.99 -12.44 -4.96
CA ARG A 141 -1.66 -13.02 -4.65
C ARG A 141 -0.97 -12.42 -3.41
N GLU A 142 -1.18 -11.12 -3.15
CA GLU A 142 -0.45 -10.39 -2.12
C GLU A 142 -1.34 -10.06 -0.92
N VAL A 143 -0.70 -9.87 0.24
CA VAL A 143 -1.36 -9.42 1.48
C VAL A 143 -2.18 -8.16 1.24
N HIS A 144 -1.70 -7.23 0.39
CA HIS A 144 -2.44 -6.03 0.05
C HIS A 144 -3.75 -6.33 -0.67
N HIS A 145 -3.78 -7.26 -1.63
CA HIS A 145 -5.00 -7.62 -2.35
C HIS A 145 -6.07 -8.17 -1.41
N LEU A 146 -5.65 -9.05 -0.49
CA LEU A 146 -6.54 -9.61 0.53
C LEU A 146 -7.05 -8.53 1.49
N TRP A 147 -6.15 -7.66 1.95
CA TRP A 147 -6.48 -6.55 2.84
C TRP A 147 -7.49 -5.59 2.21
N VAL A 148 -7.37 -5.28 0.92
CA VAL A 148 -8.29 -4.41 0.20
C VAL A 148 -9.66 -5.07 0.04
N LEU A 149 -9.72 -6.34 -0.37
CA LEU A 149 -10.98 -7.09 -0.48
C LEU A 149 -11.72 -7.17 0.86
N LEU A 150 -11.01 -7.43 1.96
CA LEU A 150 -11.59 -7.43 3.31
C LEU A 150 -12.14 -6.05 3.71
N GLY A 151 -11.43 -4.97 3.34
CA GLY A 151 -11.88 -3.60 3.62
C GLY A 151 -13.13 -3.20 2.84
N TYR A 152 -13.32 -3.75 1.64
CA TYR A 152 -14.56 -3.64 0.84
C TYR A 152 -15.55 -4.77 1.12
N SER A 153 -15.47 -5.37 2.31
CA SER A 153 -16.51 -6.21 2.90
C SER A 153 -16.62 -7.62 2.35
N ALA A 154 -15.54 -8.15 1.77
CA ALA A 154 -15.41 -9.59 1.60
C ALA A 154 -15.39 -10.27 2.99
N ASP A 155 -16.29 -11.23 3.19
CA ASP A 155 -16.36 -12.06 4.38
C ASP A 155 -15.40 -13.25 4.33
N GLY A 156 -15.08 -13.73 3.12
CA GLY A 156 -14.06 -14.73 2.85
C GLY A 156 -13.46 -14.56 1.46
N ILE A 157 -12.21 -14.95 1.29
CA ILE A 157 -11.48 -14.87 0.03
C ILE A 157 -10.86 -16.22 -0.26
N PHE A 158 -11.09 -16.73 -1.47
CA PHE A 158 -10.49 -17.95 -1.97
C PHE A 158 -9.58 -17.61 -3.16
N PRO A 159 -8.27 -17.48 -2.93
CA PRO A 159 -7.30 -17.19 -4.00
C PRO A 159 -6.93 -18.50 -4.74
N TYR A 160 -7.83 -19.00 -5.59
CA TYR A 160 -7.68 -20.34 -6.17
C TYR A 160 -6.37 -20.50 -6.98
N LEU A 161 -5.97 -19.47 -7.75
CA LEU A 161 -4.78 -19.57 -8.60
C LEU A 161 -3.49 -19.64 -7.76
N GLU A 162 -3.44 -18.91 -6.65
CA GLU A 162 -2.30 -18.96 -5.72
C GLU A 162 -2.21 -20.34 -5.06
N MET A 163 -3.36 -20.92 -4.68
CA MET A 163 -3.41 -22.28 -4.14
C MET A 163 -2.91 -23.33 -5.15
N GLU A 164 -3.33 -23.21 -6.42
CA GLU A 164 -2.83 -24.07 -7.49
C GLU A 164 -1.32 -23.93 -7.71
N VAL A 165 -0.79 -22.70 -7.63
CA VAL A 165 0.66 -22.45 -7.71
C VAL A 165 1.38 -23.12 -6.55
N ILE A 166 0.90 -22.98 -5.31
CA ILE A 166 1.50 -23.61 -4.12
C ILE A 166 1.54 -25.13 -4.26
N LEU A 167 0.47 -25.75 -4.78
CA LEU A 167 0.40 -27.19 -5.03
C LEU A 167 1.28 -27.63 -6.21
N LYS A 168 1.57 -26.73 -7.16
CA LYS A 168 2.44 -26.99 -8.32
C LYS A 168 3.92 -26.96 -7.97
N ILE A 169 4.38 -26.07 -7.08
CA ILE A 169 5.79 -25.95 -6.66
C ILE A 169 6.43 -27.29 -6.23
N PRO A 170 5.81 -28.13 -5.36
CA PRO A 170 6.39 -29.42 -5.00
C PRO A 170 6.35 -30.43 -6.16
N ARG A 171 5.36 -30.37 -7.04
CA ARG A 171 5.26 -31.23 -8.24
C ARG A 171 6.42 -30.98 -9.22
N GLU A 172 6.90 -29.74 -9.29
CA GLU A 172 8.06 -29.36 -10.10
C GLU A 172 9.40 -29.51 -9.37
N GLY A 173 9.42 -29.97 -8.11
CA GLY A 173 10.65 -30.19 -7.34
C GLY A 173 11.38 -28.91 -6.94
N LEU A 174 10.67 -27.77 -6.87
CA LEU A 174 11.25 -26.45 -6.56
C LEU A 174 11.42 -26.19 -5.05
N VAL A 175 10.91 -27.08 -4.19
CA VAL A 175 11.00 -26.96 -2.73
C VAL A 175 12.32 -27.55 -2.23
N LYS A 176 13.16 -26.71 -1.59
CA LYS A 176 14.45 -27.14 -1.04
C LYS A 176 14.35 -28.04 0.20
N ALA A 177 13.20 -28.03 0.88
CA ALA A 177 12.91 -28.80 2.09
C ALA A 177 11.85 -29.87 1.81
N SER A 178 11.89 -30.99 2.53
CA SER A 178 10.85 -32.03 2.49
C SER A 178 9.61 -31.57 3.25
N LEU A 179 8.81 -30.68 2.65
CA LEU A 179 7.55 -30.19 3.19
C LEU A 179 6.37 -30.89 2.49
N SER A 180 5.32 -31.23 3.23
CA SER A 180 4.09 -31.76 2.62
C SER A 180 3.25 -30.64 1.98
N GLU A 181 2.32 -31.00 1.09
CA GLU A 181 1.39 -30.03 0.47
C GLU A 181 0.56 -29.27 1.51
N ASN A 182 0.17 -29.94 2.61
CA ASN A 182 -0.56 -29.31 3.71
C ASN A 182 0.32 -28.30 4.45
N ASP A 183 1.61 -28.62 4.68
CA ASP A 183 2.54 -27.70 5.35
C ASP A 183 2.78 -26.43 4.52
N LEU A 184 2.89 -26.57 3.20
CA LEU A 184 3.03 -25.44 2.29
C LEU A 184 1.80 -24.52 2.33
N THR A 185 0.61 -25.12 2.31
CA THR A 185 -0.66 -24.38 2.40
C THR A 185 -0.78 -23.65 3.74
N GLU A 186 -0.42 -24.31 4.84
CA GLU A 186 -0.47 -23.69 6.17
C GLU A 186 0.57 -22.57 6.33
N ASN A 187 1.78 -22.75 5.80
CA ASN A 187 2.80 -21.69 5.78
C ASN A 187 2.33 -20.45 5.01
N TYR A 188 1.67 -20.64 3.87
CA TYR A 188 1.09 -19.54 3.11
C TYR A 188 0.00 -18.81 3.90
N HIS A 189 -0.92 -19.55 4.53
CA HIS A 189 -1.95 -18.96 5.38
C HIS A 189 -1.32 -18.19 6.55
N GLN A 190 -0.35 -18.78 7.25
CA GLN A 190 0.33 -18.15 8.37
C GLN A 190 1.08 -16.87 7.94
N ALA A 191 1.77 -16.89 6.79
CA ALA A 191 2.44 -15.71 6.24
C ALA A 191 1.45 -14.59 5.90
N THR A 192 0.32 -14.97 5.31
CA THR A 192 -0.77 -14.04 4.97
C THR A 192 -1.40 -13.43 6.20
N ASP A 193 -1.73 -14.24 7.21
CA ASP A 193 -2.34 -13.81 8.46
C ASP A 193 -1.40 -12.86 9.23
N ASN A 194 -0.11 -13.20 9.30
CA ASN A 194 0.90 -12.32 9.87
C ASN A 194 1.04 -11.00 9.09
N GLY A 195 0.93 -11.06 7.76
CA GLY A 195 0.90 -9.88 6.91
C GLY A 195 -0.30 -8.97 7.21
N ILE A 196 -1.50 -9.55 7.33
CA ILE A 196 -2.73 -8.83 7.70
C ILE A 196 -2.59 -8.21 9.10
N LEU A 197 -2.10 -8.97 10.09
CA LEU A 197 -1.85 -8.47 11.45
C LEU A 197 -0.82 -7.32 11.47
N LYS A 198 0.18 -7.39 10.59
CA LYS A 198 1.16 -6.31 10.41
C LYS A 198 0.50 -5.03 9.86
N VAL A 199 -0.47 -5.15 8.95
CA VAL A 199 -1.22 -3.97 8.47
C VAL A 199 -2.20 -3.47 9.53
N MET A 200 -2.91 -4.37 10.21
CA MET A 200 -3.82 -4.02 11.31
C MET A 200 -3.13 -3.25 12.42
N SER A 201 -1.95 -3.72 12.85
CA SER A 201 -1.15 -3.06 13.88
C SER A 201 -0.66 -1.68 13.46
N LYS A 202 -0.37 -1.46 12.17
CA LYS A 202 -0.05 -0.12 11.65
C LYS A 202 -1.25 0.82 11.74
N MET A 203 -2.45 0.30 11.51
CA MET A 203 -3.70 1.07 11.54
C MET A 203 -4.32 1.21 12.93
N GLU A 204 -3.70 0.62 13.95
CA GLU A 204 -4.25 0.47 15.31
C GLU A 204 -5.63 -0.21 15.35
N ILE A 205 -5.89 -1.10 14.39
CA ILE A 205 -7.15 -1.85 14.34
C ILE A 205 -6.99 -3.13 15.13
N LEU A 206 -7.83 -3.28 16.16
CA LEU A 206 -7.74 -4.40 17.10
C LEU A 206 -8.46 -5.68 16.61
N THR A 207 -9.50 -5.54 15.78
CA THR A 207 -10.30 -6.69 15.31
C THR A 207 -10.57 -6.60 13.82
N LEU A 208 -10.56 -7.74 13.13
CA LEU A 208 -10.88 -7.79 11.71
C LEU A 208 -12.33 -7.35 11.43
N GLN A 209 -13.25 -7.62 12.35
CA GLN A 209 -14.62 -7.13 12.25
C GLN A 209 -14.71 -5.61 12.30
N GLY A 210 -13.91 -4.98 13.15
CA GLY A 210 -13.78 -3.52 13.19
C GLY A 210 -13.12 -2.93 11.95
N TYR A 211 -12.46 -3.74 11.12
CA TYR A 211 -11.89 -3.33 9.84
C TYR A 211 -12.86 -3.47 8.66
N LYS A 212 -13.70 -4.51 8.64
CA LYS A 212 -14.69 -4.71 7.57
C LYS A 212 -15.57 -3.47 7.39
N CYS A 213 -15.91 -3.14 6.15
CA CYS A 213 -16.69 -1.95 5.77
C CYS A 213 -16.07 -0.59 6.14
N THR A 214 -14.94 -0.53 6.85
CA THR A 214 -14.28 0.75 7.16
C THR A 214 -13.52 1.32 5.98
N GLN A 215 -13.21 0.45 4.99
CA GLN A 215 -12.53 0.71 3.73
C GLN A 215 -11.33 1.66 3.88
N ILE A 216 -10.48 1.53 4.91
CA ILE A 216 -9.45 2.53 5.25
C ILE A 216 -8.34 2.58 4.18
N PHE A 217 -8.66 3.25 3.10
CA PHE A 217 -7.90 3.42 1.87
C PHE A 217 -8.18 4.82 1.32
N GLU A 218 -7.21 5.32 0.57
CA GLU A 218 -7.38 6.47 -0.28
C GLU A 218 -7.28 6.05 -1.73
N VAL A 219 -8.17 6.58 -2.57
CA VAL A 219 -8.17 6.30 -3.99
C VAL A 219 -7.33 7.36 -4.71
N LEU A 220 -6.34 6.92 -5.47
CA LEU A 220 -5.49 7.78 -6.28
C LEU A 220 -5.62 7.39 -7.76
N GLY A 221 -5.97 8.34 -8.61
CA GLY A 221 -5.94 8.15 -10.06
C GLY A 221 -7.16 7.42 -10.65
N LEU A 222 -8.26 7.26 -9.91
CA LEU A 222 -9.52 6.77 -10.47
C LEU A 222 -10.49 7.92 -10.73
N HIS A 223 -11.25 7.84 -11.82
CA HIS A 223 -12.30 8.82 -12.10
C HIS A 223 -13.44 8.73 -11.07
N LYS A 224 -14.08 9.87 -10.80
CA LYS A 224 -15.16 9.97 -9.82
C LYS A 224 -16.29 8.95 -10.06
N THR A 225 -16.63 8.67 -11.31
CA THR A 225 -17.67 7.68 -11.65
C THR A 225 -17.34 6.28 -11.14
N VAL A 226 -16.06 5.86 -11.20
CA VAL A 226 -15.62 4.56 -10.70
C VAL A 226 -15.67 4.53 -9.18
N VAL A 227 -15.23 5.61 -8.55
CA VAL A 227 -15.24 5.73 -7.08
C VAL A 227 -16.67 5.75 -6.55
N ASP A 228 -17.57 6.54 -7.14
CA ASP A 228 -18.94 6.64 -6.67
C ASP A 228 -19.71 5.31 -6.80
N TRP A 229 -19.38 4.48 -7.81
CA TRP A 229 -19.99 3.17 -8.02
C TRP A 229 -19.37 2.05 -7.17
N CYS A 230 -18.04 1.92 -7.18
CA CYS A 230 -17.35 0.78 -6.59
C CYS A 230 -16.75 1.07 -5.21
N PHE A 231 -16.44 2.32 -4.90
CA PHE A 231 -15.60 2.70 -3.75
C PHE A 231 -16.14 3.96 -3.04
N SER A 232 -17.47 4.03 -2.89
CA SER A 232 -18.16 5.24 -2.45
C SER A 232 -17.75 5.63 -1.01
N GLY A 233 -17.64 6.93 -0.75
CA GLY A 233 -17.24 7.46 0.55
C GLY A 233 -15.73 7.56 0.79
N ARG A 234 -14.90 7.32 -0.24
CA ARG A 234 -13.44 7.44 -0.18
C ARG A 234 -12.94 8.80 -0.66
N ALA A 235 -11.83 9.26 -0.06
CA ALA A 235 -11.10 10.40 -0.60
C ALA A 235 -10.54 10.05 -1.99
N ASN A 236 -10.78 10.94 -2.95
CA ASN A 236 -10.25 10.87 -4.31
C ASN A 236 -9.82 12.27 -4.76
N ARG A 237 -8.58 12.63 -4.45
CA ARG A 237 -8.05 13.99 -4.69
C ARG A 237 -7.58 14.20 -6.14
N ILE A 238 -7.10 13.15 -6.80
CA ILE A 238 -6.67 13.18 -8.20
C ILE A 238 -7.52 12.19 -8.99
N GLN A 239 -8.35 12.72 -9.88
CA GLN A 239 -9.09 11.90 -10.83
C GLN A 239 -8.18 11.32 -11.91
N GLY A 240 -8.60 10.20 -12.51
CA GLY A 240 -7.87 9.60 -13.62
C GLY A 240 -8.72 8.59 -14.38
N THR A 241 -8.35 7.33 -14.26
CA THR A 241 -8.84 6.20 -15.06
C THR A 241 -10.36 6.02 -14.94
N THR A 242 -11.05 5.99 -16.08
CA THR A 242 -12.49 5.70 -16.18
C THR A 242 -12.74 4.19 -16.34
N PHE A 243 -14.00 3.76 -16.27
CA PHE A 243 -14.36 2.36 -16.58
C PHE A 243 -13.88 1.89 -17.95
N GLY A 244 -13.80 2.81 -18.93
CA GLY A 244 -13.31 2.46 -20.26
C GLY A 244 -11.84 2.06 -20.27
N LEU A 245 -10.99 2.82 -19.54
CA LEU A 245 -9.57 2.49 -19.41
C LEU A 245 -9.35 1.25 -18.55
N LEU A 246 -10.12 1.07 -17.46
CA LEU A 246 -10.06 -0.17 -16.66
C LEU A 246 -10.45 -1.41 -17.48
N ALA A 247 -11.42 -1.27 -18.38
CA ALA A 247 -11.77 -2.35 -19.30
C ALA A 247 -10.62 -2.65 -20.27
N LEU A 248 -9.96 -1.62 -20.82
CA LEU A 248 -8.79 -1.79 -21.68
C LEU A 248 -7.63 -2.48 -20.95
N ASP A 249 -7.36 -2.14 -19.69
CA ASP A 249 -6.34 -2.84 -18.88
C ASP A 249 -6.71 -4.32 -18.66
N ALA A 250 -7.99 -4.61 -18.44
CA ALA A 250 -8.47 -5.99 -18.33
C ALA A 250 -8.30 -6.76 -19.65
N PHE A 251 -8.54 -6.12 -20.80
CA PHE A 251 -8.30 -6.71 -22.11
C PHE A 251 -6.82 -6.92 -22.40
N ASP A 252 -5.95 -5.96 -22.07
CA ASP A 252 -4.50 -6.11 -22.26
C ASP A 252 -3.96 -7.28 -21.43
N TYR A 253 -4.39 -7.40 -20.17
CA TYR A 253 -4.06 -8.55 -19.33
C TYR A 253 -4.58 -9.86 -19.92
N HIS A 254 -5.80 -9.86 -20.47
CA HIS A 254 -6.39 -11.03 -21.12
C HIS A 254 -5.64 -11.44 -22.38
N GLU A 255 -5.22 -10.50 -23.23
CA GLU A 255 -4.40 -10.77 -24.42
C GLU A 255 -3.04 -11.37 -24.07
N ARG A 256 -2.45 -11.00 -22.92
CA ARG A 256 -1.20 -11.64 -22.47
C ARG A 256 -1.38 -13.12 -22.15
N GLY A 257 -2.54 -13.51 -21.60
CA GLY A 257 -2.87 -14.90 -21.29
C GLY A 257 -3.44 -15.69 -22.48
N TYR A 258 -4.23 -15.03 -23.32
CA TYR A 258 -4.90 -15.59 -24.50
C TYR A 258 -4.62 -14.70 -25.72
N PRO A 259 -3.40 -14.77 -26.28
CA PRO A 259 -2.99 -13.88 -27.35
C PRO A 259 -3.78 -14.16 -28.62
N SER A 260 -4.35 -13.12 -29.22
CA SER A 260 -5.09 -13.23 -30.48
C SER A 260 -4.19 -13.61 -31.67
N CYS A 261 -2.87 -13.36 -31.56
CA CYS A 261 -1.87 -13.75 -32.54
C CYS A 261 -0.87 -14.72 -31.90
N ASN A 262 -0.55 -15.81 -32.60
CA ASN A 262 0.47 -16.74 -32.14
C ASN A 262 1.86 -16.10 -32.24
N THR A 263 2.38 -15.65 -31.10
CA THR A 263 3.77 -15.20 -30.94
C THR A 263 4.60 -16.29 -30.27
N VAL A 264 5.81 -16.53 -30.77
CA VAL A 264 6.78 -17.42 -30.12
C VAL A 264 7.35 -16.70 -28.90
N LEU A 265 6.77 -16.96 -27.73
CA LEU A 265 7.28 -16.47 -26.46
C LEU A 265 8.11 -17.57 -25.78
N PRO A 266 9.19 -17.23 -25.05
CA PRO A 266 9.88 -18.17 -24.20
C PRO A 266 8.89 -18.82 -23.21
N PRO A 267 9.00 -20.12 -22.93
CA PRO A 267 8.13 -20.78 -21.97
C PRO A 267 8.33 -20.16 -20.58
N GLY A 268 7.25 -19.65 -19.99
CA GLY A 268 7.24 -19.06 -18.65
C GLY A 268 6.48 -17.74 -18.58
N LEU A 269 6.34 -17.21 -17.37
CA LEU A 269 5.83 -15.86 -17.16
C LEU A 269 6.96 -14.84 -17.38
N PRO A 270 6.72 -13.73 -18.10
CA PRO A 270 7.72 -12.67 -18.20
C PRO A 270 7.99 -12.07 -16.82
N GLY A 271 9.25 -11.71 -16.55
CA GLY A 271 9.58 -10.98 -15.33
C GLY A 271 8.91 -9.60 -15.34
N SER A 272 8.05 -9.31 -14.35
CA SER A 272 7.34 -8.02 -14.28
C SER A 272 8.28 -6.84 -14.06
N GLY A 273 9.36 -7.07 -13.31
CA GLY A 273 10.30 -6.02 -12.91
C GLY A 273 9.72 -5.00 -11.94
N GLU A 274 8.56 -5.27 -11.33
CA GLU A 274 7.90 -4.38 -10.37
C GLU A 274 8.79 -4.09 -9.15
N TYR A 275 9.46 -5.13 -8.61
CA TYR A 275 10.28 -5.03 -7.39
C TYR A 275 11.74 -4.67 -7.67
N HIS A 276 12.28 -5.14 -8.79
CA HIS A 276 13.67 -4.95 -9.18
C HIS A 276 13.75 -4.64 -10.66
N TRP A 277 14.51 -3.61 -11.00
CA TRP A 277 14.76 -3.25 -12.39
C TRP A 277 15.37 -4.42 -13.16
N ASN A 278 14.77 -4.74 -14.30
CA ASN A 278 15.32 -5.63 -15.30
C ASN A 278 15.31 -4.93 -16.67
N ASP A 279 16.17 -5.36 -17.58
CA ASP A 279 16.15 -4.84 -18.94
C ASP A 279 14.84 -5.24 -19.64
N GLY A 280 14.15 -4.26 -20.23
CA GLY A 280 12.84 -4.45 -20.87
C GLY A 280 11.63 -4.58 -19.92
N SER A 281 11.79 -4.40 -18.60
CA SER A 281 10.68 -4.41 -17.65
C SER A 281 10.14 -3.00 -17.33
N GLU A 282 9.35 -2.86 -16.26
CA GLU A 282 8.89 -1.55 -15.78
C GLU A 282 10.05 -0.57 -15.56
N ALA A 283 9.79 0.72 -15.79
CA ALA A 283 10.77 1.78 -15.65
C ALA A 283 11.03 2.10 -14.17
N HIS A 284 12.30 2.13 -13.78
CA HIS A 284 12.72 2.54 -12.43
C HIS A 284 13.49 3.85 -12.50
N ILE A 285 13.30 4.72 -11.50
CA ILE A 285 14.09 5.96 -11.38
C ILE A 285 15.58 5.62 -11.19
N ASN A 286 15.85 4.60 -10.37
CA ASN A 286 17.19 4.09 -10.11
C ASN A 286 17.59 2.98 -11.09
N ASP A 287 17.46 3.24 -12.39
CA ASP A 287 17.96 2.31 -13.40
C ASP A 287 19.51 2.32 -13.48
N LEU A 288 20.07 1.30 -14.12
CA LEU A 288 21.51 1.15 -14.24
C LEU A 288 22.16 2.32 -14.99
N VAL A 289 21.48 2.87 -16.00
CA VAL A 289 22.01 3.94 -16.86
C VAL A 289 22.08 5.25 -16.08
N ALA A 290 21.01 5.61 -15.38
CA ALA A 290 20.91 6.76 -14.49
C ALA A 290 21.98 6.69 -13.39
N MET A 291 22.17 5.53 -12.75
CA MET A 291 23.20 5.33 -11.74
C MET A 291 24.62 5.46 -12.29
N LEU A 292 24.89 4.96 -13.49
CA LEU A 292 26.20 5.10 -14.15
C LEU A 292 26.49 6.55 -14.54
N ILE A 293 25.48 7.26 -15.06
CA ILE A 293 25.56 8.70 -15.36
C ILE A 293 25.84 9.48 -14.07
N PHE A 294 25.08 9.21 -13.00
CA PHE A 294 25.26 9.86 -11.71
C PHE A 294 26.66 9.61 -11.13
N LYS A 295 27.17 8.38 -11.21
CA LYS A 295 28.54 8.06 -10.80
C LYS A 295 29.60 8.83 -11.59
N ARG A 296 29.37 9.05 -12.89
CA ARG A 296 30.27 9.85 -13.74
C ARG A 296 30.26 11.33 -13.37
N LEU A 297 29.14 11.88 -12.87
CA LEU A 297 29.05 13.29 -12.45
C LEU A 297 30.00 13.65 -11.30
N PHE A 298 30.37 12.68 -10.45
CA PHE A 298 31.37 12.91 -9.40
C PHE A 298 32.81 12.92 -9.91
N ASN A 299 33.04 12.76 -11.21
CA ASN A 299 34.36 12.90 -11.81
C ASN A 299 34.58 14.36 -12.25
N PRO A 300 35.56 15.08 -11.68
CA PRO A 300 35.73 16.53 -11.87
C PRO A 300 36.05 16.97 -13.32
N LYS A 301 36.24 16.04 -14.25
CA LYS A 301 36.58 16.30 -15.65
C LYS A 301 35.38 16.36 -16.61
N ILE A 302 34.15 16.14 -16.13
CA ILE A 302 32.95 16.03 -16.98
C ILE A 302 32.03 17.24 -16.75
N SER A 303 31.63 17.91 -17.84
CA SER A 303 30.69 19.04 -17.81
C SER A 303 29.23 18.56 -17.71
N LEU A 304 28.45 19.21 -16.85
CA LEU A 304 27.03 18.91 -16.61
C LEU A 304 26.13 19.11 -17.84
N HIS A 305 26.56 19.92 -18.82
CA HIS A 305 25.72 20.28 -19.99
C HIS A 305 25.53 19.16 -21.02
N THR A 306 26.30 18.07 -20.94
CA THR A 306 26.32 17.01 -21.97
C THR A 306 25.40 15.82 -21.70
N ILE A 307 24.57 15.87 -20.65
CA ILE A 307 23.87 14.68 -20.15
C ILE A 307 22.36 14.83 -20.33
N PRO A 308 21.68 13.87 -20.98
CA PRO A 308 20.23 13.89 -21.14
C PRO A 308 19.54 13.79 -19.78
N ILE A 309 18.56 14.66 -19.55
CA ILE A 309 17.74 14.68 -18.35
C ILE A 309 16.92 13.38 -18.29
N VAL A 310 17.18 12.53 -17.29
CA VAL A 310 16.33 11.38 -16.99
C VAL A 310 15.01 11.91 -16.44
N LYS A 311 13.98 11.95 -17.29
CA LYS A 311 12.60 12.25 -16.86
C LYS A 311 12.02 10.96 -16.26
N GLY A 312 12.03 10.84 -14.94
CA GLY A 312 11.36 9.74 -14.24
C GLY A 312 9.83 9.85 -14.29
N PRO A 313 9.08 8.77 -14.02
CA PRO A 313 7.63 8.69 -14.17
C PRO A 313 6.83 9.19 -12.94
N THR A 314 7.35 10.15 -12.17
CA THR A 314 6.65 10.67 -10.97
C THR A 314 5.50 11.61 -11.35
N ALA A 315 4.61 11.96 -10.42
CA ALA A 315 3.53 12.93 -10.69
C ALA A 315 4.06 14.28 -11.24
N ARG A 316 5.30 14.64 -10.88
CA ARG A 316 6.05 15.80 -11.38
C ARG A 316 6.41 15.74 -12.88
N SER A 317 6.37 14.54 -13.48
CA SER A 317 6.64 14.31 -14.91
C SER A 317 5.51 14.80 -15.82
N ARG A 318 4.29 14.99 -15.28
CA ARG A 318 3.24 15.76 -15.96
C ARG A 318 3.64 17.23 -15.88
N GLN A 319 3.95 17.83 -17.03
CA GLN A 319 4.42 19.21 -17.20
C GLN A 319 3.71 20.23 -16.30
N LEU A 320 4.23 20.42 -15.09
CA LEU A 320 4.11 21.68 -14.37
C LEU A 320 5.23 22.57 -14.92
N LEU A 321 4.92 23.30 -15.99
CA LEU A 321 5.73 24.41 -16.46
C LEU A 321 5.81 25.44 -15.33
N PHE A 322 6.90 25.41 -14.56
CA PHE A 322 7.22 26.46 -13.60
C PHE A 322 8.04 27.53 -14.33
N GLU A 323 7.40 28.65 -14.67
CA GLU A 323 8.10 29.93 -14.86
C GLU A 323 8.33 30.55 -13.48
N ALA A 324 9.43 30.21 -12.83
CA ALA A 324 9.89 30.93 -11.66
C ALA A 324 11.42 30.96 -11.64
N CYS A 325 11.99 32.09 -12.08
CA CYS A 325 13.39 32.43 -11.82
C CYS A 325 13.57 32.63 -10.31
N LEU A 326 13.95 31.56 -9.61
CA LEU A 326 14.36 31.62 -8.21
C LEU A 326 15.82 32.03 -8.15
N ASN A 327 16.07 33.26 -7.67
CA ASN A 327 17.39 33.66 -7.18
C ASN A 327 17.78 32.73 -6.02
N LEU A 328 18.70 31.81 -6.28
CA LEU A 328 19.27 30.88 -5.29
C LEU A 328 20.20 31.66 -4.34
N THR A 329 19.63 32.39 -3.39
CA THR A 329 20.34 32.72 -2.16
C THR A 329 20.45 31.44 -1.32
N THR A 330 21.69 31.12 -0.92
CA THR A 330 22.10 29.96 -0.10
C THR A 330 21.09 29.60 1.00
N ALA A 331 20.18 28.68 0.69
CA ALA A 331 19.24 28.12 1.66
C ALA A 331 19.94 27.00 2.46
N PRO A 332 19.65 26.85 3.76
CA PRO A 332 20.23 25.77 4.56
C PRO A 332 19.70 24.41 4.08
N PHE A 333 20.58 23.55 3.56
CA PHE A 333 20.25 22.20 3.09
C PHE A 333 20.35 21.17 4.24
N SER A 334 19.35 20.30 4.37
CA SER A 334 19.36 19.19 5.34
C SER A 334 19.01 17.88 4.64
N LEU A 335 19.85 16.85 4.83
CA LEU A 335 19.56 15.49 4.37
C LEU A 335 19.05 14.66 5.54
N SER A 336 17.84 14.11 5.41
CA SER A 336 17.23 13.23 6.40
C SER A 336 17.10 11.82 5.83
N LEU A 337 17.76 10.87 6.48
CA LEU A 337 17.71 9.43 6.20
C LEU A 337 16.89 8.73 7.30
N SER A 338 15.90 7.92 6.89
CA SER A 338 14.91 7.34 7.80
C SER A 338 15.36 6.05 8.49
N LYS A 339 16.41 5.36 8.00
CA LYS A 339 16.83 4.04 8.52
C LYS A 339 18.32 3.97 8.86
N LYS A 340 18.69 2.96 9.65
CA LYS A 340 20.05 2.67 10.12
C LYS A 340 20.99 2.38 8.94
N LEU A 341 21.80 3.36 8.53
CA LEU A 341 22.90 3.13 7.60
C LEU A 341 24.07 2.44 8.29
N SER A 342 24.95 1.80 7.51
CA SER A 342 26.23 1.35 8.05
C SER A 342 26.97 2.54 8.66
N LEU A 343 27.68 2.29 9.77
CA LEU A 343 28.37 3.33 10.53
C LEU A 343 29.31 4.16 9.63
N GLY A 344 29.98 3.51 8.67
CA GLY A 344 30.87 4.17 7.71
C GLY A 344 30.16 5.15 6.78
N LEU A 345 28.98 4.81 6.24
CA LEU A 345 28.23 5.70 5.34
C LEU A 345 27.65 6.91 6.09
N SER A 346 27.19 6.69 7.33
CA SER A 346 26.67 7.76 8.20
C SER A 346 27.75 8.79 8.56
N CYS A 347 28.98 8.36 8.81
CA CYS A 347 30.08 9.26 9.11
C CYS A 347 30.52 10.07 7.89
N ALA A 348 30.69 9.43 6.72
CA ALA A 348 31.07 10.10 5.48
C ALA A 348 30.06 11.21 5.10
N LEU A 349 28.77 10.92 5.23
CA LEU A 349 27.71 11.90 4.99
C LEU A 349 27.77 13.07 5.99
N ALA A 350 28.02 12.79 7.28
CA ALA A 350 28.09 13.84 8.29
C ALA A 350 29.23 14.82 8.00
N ILE A 351 30.41 14.32 7.64
CA ILE A 351 31.56 15.14 7.24
C ILE A 351 31.21 15.99 6.01
N ALA A 352 30.66 15.36 4.96
CA ALA A 352 30.29 16.07 3.73
C ALA A 352 29.29 17.21 3.99
N MET A 353 28.23 16.95 4.77
CA MET A 353 27.23 17.98 5.10
C MET A 353 27.81 19.10 5.96
N ASN A 354 28.68 18.78 6.91
CA ASN A 354 29.34 19.78 7.76
C ASN A 354 30.24 20.71 6.94
N ARG A 355 30.97 20.16 5.96
CA ARG A 355 31.79 20.95 5.01
C ARG A 355 30.95 21.90 4.15
N LEU A 356 29.75 21.48 3.77
CA LEU A 356 28.82 22.28 2.97
C LEU A 356 27.99 23.28 3.81
N GLY A 357 28.17 23.33 5.12
CA GLY A 357 27.33 24.12 6.03
C GLY A 357 25.88 23.60 6.13
N GLY A 358 25.62 22.40 5.61
CA GLY A 358 24.33 21.73 5.69
C GLY A 358 24.20 20.89 6.97
N LYS A 359 23.08 20.17 7.09
CA LYS A 359 22.80 19.30 8.25
C LYS A 359 22.56 17.85 7.84
N SER A 360 23.23 16.92 8.50
CA SER A 360 22.95 15.48 8.44
C SER A 360 22.17 15.03 9.68
N ASN A 361 21.42 13.94 9.55
CA ASN A 361 20.72 13.29 10.66
C ASN A 361 21.45 12.05 11.19
N THR A 362 21.06 11.57 12.37
CA THR A 362 21.65 10.38 13.02
C THR A 362 20.95 9.06 12.67
N GLY A 363 19.72 9.10 12.12
CA GLY A 363 18.86 7.94 12.01
C GLY A 363 18.38 7.41 13.38
N GLU A 364 17.69 6.27 13.38
CA GLU A 364 17.05 5.68 14.57
C GLU A 364 18.01 4.97 15.54
N GLY A 365 19.24 4.69 15.11
CA GLY A 365 20.19 3.86 15.87
C GLY A 365 21.04 4.60 16.91
N GLY A 366 20.78 5.89 17.15
CA GLY A 366 21.60 6.74 17.98
C GLY A 366 22.93 7.14 17.31
N LYS A 367 23.87 7.67 18.09
CA LYS A 367 25.18 8.13 17.62
C LYS A 367 26.24 7.84 18.68
N ASP A 368 27.38 7.31 18.26
CA ASP A 368 28.56 7.18 19.12
C ASP A 368 29.04 8.58 19.60
N PRO A 369 29.19 8.82 20.91
CA PRO A 369 29.74 10.06 21.46
C PRO A 369 31.10 10.48 20.88
N SER A 370 31.95 9.51 20.50
CA SER A 370 33.28 9.79 19.93
C SER A 370 33.22 10.68 18.68
N ARG A 371 32.14 10.57 17.89
CA ARG A 371 31.92 11.35 16.65
C ARG A 371 31.71 12.86 16.90
N SER A 372 31.57 13.29 18.15
CA SER A 372 31.48 14.71 18.51
C SER A 372 32.84 15.34 18.78
N GLN A 373 33.89 14.54 18.90
CA GLN A 373 35.24 15.04 19.05
C GLN A 373 35.72 15.65 17.73
N ILE A 374 36.43 16.77 17.84
CA ILE A 374 37.10 17.40 16.70
C ILE A 374 38.32 16.56 16.37
N MET A 375 38.42 16.16 15.11
CA MET A 375 39.54 15.41 14.57
C MET A 375 40.77 16.31 14.36
N PRO A 376 41.98 15.75 14.16
CA PRO A 376 43.20 16.53 13.95
C PRO A 376 43.18 17.46 12.74
N ASN A 377 42.24 17.27 11.81
CA ASN A 377 42.03 18.09 10.62
C ASN A 377 40.95 19.18 10.82
N ASP A 378 40.61 19.51 12.08
CA ASP A 378 39.54 20.45 12.46
C ASP A 378 38.12 20.06 11.97
N GLU A 379 37.92 18.80 11.58
CA GLU A 379 36.60 18.29 11.17
C GLU A 379 35.92 17.51 12.29
N ALA A 380 34.58 17.50 12.29
CA ALA A 380 33.80 16.68 13.21
C ALA A 380 32.86 15.74 12.42
N MET A 381 32.76 14.49 12.85
CA MET A 381 31.80 13.51 12.30
C MET A 381 30.39 13.66 12.89
N ARG A 382 30.09 14.85 13.42
CA ARG A 382 28.87 15.14 14.16
C ARG A 382 27.71 15.36 13.21
N SER A 383 26.64 14.61 13.40
CA SER A 383 25.34 14.93 12.78
C SER A 383 24.67 16.10 13.50
N GLY A 384 24.22 17.09 12.73
CA GLY A 384 23.57 18.30 13.25
C GLY A 384 22.13 18.06 13.72
N ILE A 385 21.44 17.06 13.17
CA ILE A 385 20.08 16.67 13.55
C ILE A 385 20.12 15.34 14.32
N LYS A 386 19.48 15.30 15.49
CA LYS A 386 19.32 14.10 16.32
C LYS A 386 17.90 13.59 16.22
N LEU A 387 17.73 12.30 15.93
CA LEU A 387 16.43 11.66 15.85
C LEU A 387 16.10 10.92 17.15
N VAL A 388 14.85 11.02 17.60
CA VAL A 388 14.30 10.27 18.73
C VAL A 388 13.15 9.43 18.19
N ALA A 389 13.35 8.10 18.13
CA ALA A 389 12.35 7.15 17.65
C ALA A 389 11.66 6.44 18.83
N SER A 390 10.61 5.67 18.56
CA SER A 390 9.84 4.92 19.57
C SER A 390 10.69 3.95 20.41
N GLY A 391 11.66 3.29 19.78
CA GLY A 391 12.60 2.39 20.48
C GLY A 391 13.66 3.11 21.31
N GLN A 392 13.80 4.43 21.18
CA GLN A 392 14.73 5.29 21.93
C GLN A 392 16.20 4.79 21.96
N PHE A 393 16.62 4.07 20.92
CA PHE A 393 17.97 3.50 20.86
C PHE A 393 19.04 4.60 20.85
N GLY A 394 19.98 4.53 21.79
CA GLY A 394 21.08 5.48 21.90
C GLY A 394 20.68 6.91 22.29
N VAL A 395 19.45 7.11 22.77
CA VAL A 395 18.98 8.41 23.27
C VAL A 395 19.46 8.58 24.71
N THR A 396 20.48 9.42 24.89
CA THR A 396 21.05 9.79 26.20
C THR A 396 20.99 11.30 26.39
N SER A 397 21.16 11.77 27.63
CA SER A 397 21.25 13.22 27.91
C SER A 397 22.35 13.89 27.08
N ASN A 398 23.52 13.26 26.98
CA ASN A 398 24.64 13.72 26.17
C ASN A 398 24.33 13.72 24.66
N TYR A 399 23.59 12.73 24.18
CA TYR A 399 23.16 12.68 22.78
C TYR A 399 22.22 13.85 22.41
N LEU A 400 21.29 14.20 23.30
CA LEU A 400 20.34 15.29 23.10
C LEU A 400 21.01 16.67 23.18
N SER A 401 21.98 16.84 24.10
CA SER A 401 22.77 18.07 24.22
C SER A 401 23.72 18.28 23.05
N ASP A 402 24.17 17.20 22.38
CA ASP A 402 25.03 17.23 21.20
C ASP A 402 24.30 17.62 19.89
N SER A 403 23.13 18.25 19.94
CA SER A 403 22.40 18.78 18.76
C SER A 403 22.83 20.20 18.38
N ALA A 404 22.83 20.53 17.09
CA ALA A 404 23.28 21.86 16.63
C ALA A 404 22.21 22.92 16.97
N ASN A 405 22.58 23.86 17.87
CA ASN A 405 21.81 24.95 18.47
C ASN A 405 20.90 24.59 19.66
N VAL A 406 21.28 25.05 20.86
CA VAL A 406 20.48 24.98 22.09
C VAL A 406 19.27 25.93 22.05
N SER A 407 19.37 27.06 21.33
CA SER A 407 18.27 28.03 21.14
C SER A 407 17.25 27.63 20.06
N ASN A 408 17.65 26.71 19.18
CA ASN A 408 16.82 26.04 18.20
C ASN A 408 16.97 24.54 18.41
N GLN A 409 16.68 24.05 19.63
CA GLN A 409 16.37 22.64 19.85
C GLN A 409 15.09 22.35 19.07
N LEU A 410 15.22 22.25 17.75
CA LEU A 410 14.41 21.42 16.91
C LEU A 410 14.71 20.01 17.42
N LEU A 411 14.04 19.65 18.51
CA LEU A 411 13.64 18.27 18.66
C LEU A 411 12.81 18.04 17.40
N MET A 412 13.45 17.50 16.36
CA MET A 412 12.75 16.71 15.38
C MET A 412 12.22 15.53 16.19
N LEU A 413 11.13 15.79 16.91
CA LEU A 413 10.12 14.81 17.19
C LEU A 413 9.70 14.37 15.79
N PHE A 414 10.42 13.35 15.31
CA PHE A 414 9.79 12.26 14.63
C PHE A 414 8.74 11.74 15.60
N ILE A 415 7.64 12.47 15.73
CA ILE A 415 6.36 11.82 15.79
C ILE A 415 6.15 11.41 14.33
N SER A 416 6.93 10.39 13.94
CA SER A 416 6.29 9.22 13.38
C SER A 416 5.16 8.97 14.36
N VAL A 417 3.95 9.42 14.03
CA VAL A 417 2.76 8.88 14.67
C VAL A 417 2.86 7.40 14.30
N LEU A 418 3.59 6.68 15.15
CA LEU A 418 3.99 5.29 15.05
C LEU A 418 4.79 4.94 13.78
N ASN A 419 5.35 3.73 13.79
CA ASN A 419 5.87 3.03 12.62
C ASN A 419 4.77 2.72 11.57
N SER A 420 3.85 3.64 11.31
CA SER A 420 2.70 3.49 10.42
C SER A 420 2.59 4.73 9.53
N SER A 421 2.76 4.65 8.21
CA SER A 421 1.90 3.91 7.27
C SER A 421 0.41 3.97 7.64
N LEU A 422 -0.08 5.08 8.19
CA LEU A 422 -1.51 5.33 8.37
C LEU A 422 -2.04 6.14 7.16
N PRO A 423 -2.84 5.57 6.25
CA PRO A 423 -3.63 6.32 5.26
C PRO A 423 -4.74 7.20 5.85
N ILE A 424 -4.85 7.34 7.18
CA ILE A 424 -5.82 8.25 7.81
C ILE A 424 -5.19 9.65 7.95
N PHE A 425 -5.04 10.34 6.82
CA PHE A 425 -4.41 11.66 6.73
C PHE A 425 -5.07 12.74 7.63
N ASN A 426 -6.39 12.67 7.84
CA ASN A 426 -7.10 13.60 8.72
C ASN A 426 -6.59 13.57 10.17
N TYR A 427 -6.17 12.40 10.68
CA TYR A 427 -5.59 12.30 12.03
C TYR A 427 -4.17 12.88 12.09
N SER A 428 -3.35 12.62 11.06
CA SER A 428 -1.99 13.18 10.97
C SER A 428 -2.02 14.71 10.95
N ILE A 429 -2.94 15.31 10.18
CA ILE A 429 -3.12 16.76 10.09
C ILE A 429 -3.57 17.37 11.42
N ILE A 430 -4.52 16.74 12.13
CA ILE A 430 -4.98 17.21 13.46
C ILE A 430 -3.83 17.18 14.47
N VAL A 431 -3.00 16.12 14.44
CA VAL A 431 -1.83 15.99 15.31
C VAL A 431 -0.77 17.05 14.97
N GLN A 432 -0.54 17.31 13.68
CA GLN A 432 0.33 18.39 13.21
C GLN A 432 -0.15 19.77 13.68
N ILE A 433 -1.44 20.08 13.55
CA ILE A 433 -2.03 21.34 14.03
C ILE A 433 -1.85 21.47 15.55
N LYS A 434 -2.18 20.43 16.31
CA LYS A 434 -2.04 20.44 17.79
C LYS A 434 -0.60 20.66 18.23
N MET A 435 0.39 20.09 17.53
CA MET A 435 1.81 20.38 17.80
C MET A 435 2.23 21.79 17.42
N ALA A 436 1.79 22.28 16.26
CA ALA A 436 2.08 23.64 15.84
C ALA A 436 1.41 24.69 16.75
N GLN A 437 0.31 24.34 17.42
CA GLN A 437 -0.33 25.16 18.43
C GLN A 437 0.39 25.11 19.79
N SER A 438 0.94 23.95 20.20
CA SER A 438 1.57 23.77 21.51
C SER A 438 3.03 24.20 21.58
N LEU A 439 3.74 24.28 20.46
CA LEU A 439 5.18 24.57 20.40
C LEU A 439 5.50 25.89 19.69
N LYS A 440 6.54 26.61 20.16
CA LYS A 440 6.93 27.93 19.62
C LYS A 440 7.49 27.88 18.20
N ARG A 441 8.20 26.80 17.82
CA ARG A 441 8.74 26.54 16.48
C ARG A 441 8.79 25.03 16.22
N VAL A 442 8.22 24.58 15.12
CA VAL A 442 8.18 23.15 14.73
C VAL A 442 8.70 23.01 13.30
N MET A 443 9.48 21.97 13.02
CA MET A 443 9.75 21.54 11.65
C MET A 443 8.97 20.28 11.38
N MET A 444 8.15 20.31 10.34
CA MET A 444 7.42 19.14 9.87
C MET A 444 8.09 18.62 8.60
N VAL A 445 8.32 17.31 8.56
CA VAL A 445 8.91 16.65 7.40
C VAL A 445 7.82 15.81 6.74
N ALA A 446 7.43 16.17 5.51
CA ALA A 446 6.61 15.32 4.65
C ALA A 446 7.54 14.39 3.87
N GLN A 447 7.59 13.11 4.25
CA GLN A 447 8.38 12.12 3.52
C GLN A 447 7.48 11.24 2.67
N GLU A 448 7.91 10.97 1.45
CA GLU A 448 7.59 9.72 0.77
C GLU A 448 8.49 8.64 1.42
N HIS A 449 8.01 7.42 1.70
CA HIS A 449 8.96 6.32 1.81
C HIS A 449 9.25 5.82 0.40
N PRO A 450 10.33 6.24 -0.25
CA PRO A 450 10.84 5.41 -1.32
C PRO A 450 11.25 4.09 -0.67
N GLY A 451 10.81 2.97 -1.25
CA GLY A 451 11.07 1.60 -0.82
C GLY A 451 12.55 1.19 -0.84
N GLY A 452 13.46 1.99 -0.29
CA GLY A 452 14.89 1.73 -0.23
C GLY A 452 15.29 0.63 0.75
N LEU A 453 14.35 -0.07 1.39
CA LEU A 453 14.58 -1.32 2.15
C LEU A 453 13.23 -1.99 2.47
N GLY A 454 12.79 -2.88 1.57
CA GLY A 454 12.20 -4.21 1.82
C GLY A 454 11.03 -4.43 2.81
N SER A 455 10.34 -3.43 3.35
CA SER A 455 9.32 -3.74 4.39
C SER A 455 8.06 -2.87 4.51
N ASN A 456 7.89 -1.81 3.71
CA ASN A 456 6.72 -0.92 3.77
C ASN A 456 6.13 -0.72 2.37
N MET A 457 4.83 -0.98 2.24
CA MET A 457 4.11 -1.22 0.99
C MET A 457 2.96 -0.21 0.80
N GLN A 458 3.05 0.96 1.44
CA GLN A 458 1.98 1.96 1.48
C GLN A 458 2.60 3.35 1.52
N ASP A 459 2.50 4.05 0.39
CA ASP A 459 3.02 5.41 0.25
C ASP A 459 2.04 6.31 -0.50
N TYR A 460 1.99 7.54 -0.05
CA TYR A 460 1.22 8.63 -0.64
C TYR A 460 2.21 9.63 -1.26
N PRO A 461 1.93 10.19 -2.45
CA PRO A 461 2.84 11.15 -3.06
C PRO A 461 3.12 12.33 -2.13
N TRP A 462 4.40 12.65 -1.89
CA TRP A 462 4.77 13.73 -0.97
C TRP A 462 4.25 15.08 -1.46
N GLU A 463 4.02 15.25 -2.76
CA GLU A 463 3.47 16.48 -3.34
C GLU A 463 2.09 16.79 -2.78
N LEU A 464 1.22 15.78 -2.70
CA LEU A 464 -0.13 15.93 -2.17
C LEU A 464 -0.09 16.18 -0.66
N GLY A 465 0.69 15.40 0.08
CA GLY A 465 0.85 15.57 1.52
C GLY A 465 1.44 16.94 1.89
N LEU A 466 2.47 17.40 1.17
CA LEU A 466 3.10 18.70 1.40
C LEU A 466 2.15 19.85 1.10
N ALA A 467 1.44 19.80 -0.03
CA ALA A 467 0.48 20.84 -0.41
C ALA A 467 -0.65 20.95 0.63
N GLU A 468 -1.20 19.82 1.07
CA GLU A 468 -2.29 19.78 2.06
C GLU A 468 -1.84 20.26 3.44
N THR A 469 -0.67 19.81 3.92
CA THR A 469 -0.08 20.30 5.18
C THR A 469 0.15 21.81 5.09
N HIS A 470 0.68 22.31 3.97
CA HIS A 470 0.91 23.74 3.77
C HIS A 470 -0.40 24.54 3.82
N GLN A 471 -1.40 24.15 3.03
CA GLN A 471 -2.70 24.81 2.96
C GLN A 471 -3.38 24.83 4.34
N THR A 472 -3.32 23.71 5.07
CA THR A 472 -3.94 23.60 6.39
C THR A 472 -3.28 24.52 7.41
N ILE A 473 -1.94 24.57 7.43
CA ILE A 473 -1.19 25.43 8.35
C ILE A 473 -1.41 26.92 8.02
N VAL A 474 -1.52 27.27 6.74
CA VAL A 474 -1.88 28.63 6.30
C VAL A 474 -3.28 29.00 6.77
N HIS A 475 -4.27 28.11 6.55
CA HIS A 475 -5.66 28.33 6.96
C HIS A 475 -5.80 28.56 8.48
N ASN A 476 -4.94 27.93 9.27
CA ASN A 476 -4.91 28.08 10.73
C ASN A 476 -4.00 29.22 11.24
N ASN A 477 -3.44 30.06 10.36
CA ASN A 477 -2.48 31.13 10.70
C ASN A 477 -1.22 30.64 11.44
N LEU A 478 -0.78 29.40 11.17
CA LEU A 478 0.37 28.76 11.82
C LEU A 478 1.64 28.79 10.94
N ARG A 479 1.56 29.27 9.69
CA ARG A 479 2.67 29.19 8.71
C ARG A 479 3.93 29.94 9.14
N GLY A 480 3.78 31.03 9.90
CA GLY A 480 4.91 31.78 10.46
C GLY A 480 5.64 31.05 11.60
N ARG A 481 5.08 29.96 12.14
CA ARG A 481 5.64 29.17 13.26
C ARG A 481 6.28 27.86 12.83
N VAL A 482 6.00 27.41 11.60
CA VAL A 482 6.39 26.08 11.12
C VAL A 482 7.26 26.17 9.88
N CYS A 483 8.36 25.43 9.87
CA CYS A 483 9.14 25.17 8.66
C CYS A 483 8.71 23.81 8.08
N LEU A 484 8.35 23.77 6.80
CA LEU A 484 8.02 22.54 6.10
C LEU A 484 9.24 22.07 5.32
N GLN A 485 9.62 20.81 5.53
CA GLN A 485 10.63 20.12 4.78
C GLN A 485 9.99 18.92 4.09
N THR A 486 10.49 18.52 2.92
CA THR A 486 10.07 17.29 2.26
C THR A 486 11.27 16.50 1.77
N ASN A 487 11.16 15.17 1.84
CA ASN A 487 12.12 14.24 1.29
C ASN A 487 11.36 13.13 0.55
N GLY A 488 11.41 13.12 -0.78
CA GLY A 488 10.94 12.03 -1.64
C GLY A 488 11.76 12.04 -2.92
N GLN A 489 12.51 10.96 -3.19
CA GLN A 489 13.45 10.74 -4.32
C GLN A 489 13.79 12.00 -5.16
N SER A 490 14.32 13.03 -4.50
CA SER A 490 14.55 14.34 -5.10
C SER A 490 15.94 14.32 -5.72
N GLU A 491 16.07 13.69 -6.88
CA GLU A 491 17.37 13.49 -7.55
C GLU A 491 17.77 14.66 -8.45
N LEU A 492 16.82 15.55 -8.79
CA LEU A 492 17.02 16.68 -9.69
C LEU A 492 16.54 18.01 -9.08
N ALA A 493 17.46 18.96 -8.96
CA ALA A 493 17.14 20.38 -9.10
C ALA A 493 17.32 20.72 -10.58
N VAL A 494 16.22 20.99 -11.29
CA VAL A 494 16.33 21.54 -12.66
C VAL A 494 16.83 22.97 -12.51
N MET A 495 18.13 23.17 -12.65
CA MET A 495 18.69 24.49 -12.93
C MET A 495 18.38 24.79 -14.39
N TRP A 496 17.34 25.59 -14.61
CA TRP A 496 17.16 26.27 -15.89
C TRP A 496 18.04 27.53 -15.90
N PRO A 497 18.71 27.83 -17.03
CA PRO A 497 19.63 28.97 -17.14
C PRO A 497 18.96 30.32 -16.90
#